data_AF-R9KD71-F1
#
_entry.id   AF-R9KD71-F1
#
_cell.length_a   1.000
_cell.length_b   1.000
_cell.length_c   1.000
_cell.angle_alpha   90.00
_cell.angle_beta   90.00
_cell.angle_gamma   90.00
#
_symmetry.space_group_name_H-M   'P 1'
#
loop_
_entity.id
_entity.type
_entity.pdbx_description
1 polymer ?
#
loop_
_entity_poly.entity_id
_entity_poly.type
_entity_poly.pdbx_seq_one_letter_code
_entity_poly.pdbx_strand_id
1 'polypeptide(L)'
;MIYAILLYEELVTENEYNKRLDELFLSTPENDDLFNDLLYLEWETDIKKAIIYVRTHIDYNNLDIDLFGKVLMSKLKEVYENHLDIREFASRMFHLWEGLPGNLQNIEPFWKLSYADDPLSWGDEEQTSYIYKHMLSYYRD
;
A
#
# COMPACT_ATOMS: atom_id res chain seq x y z
N MET A 1 -3.50 -7.00 5.01
CA MET A 1 -2.08 -6.58 4.99
C MET A 1 -1.80 -5.23 4.34
N ILE A 2 -2.00 -5.06 3.01
CA ILE A 2 -1.73 -3.77 2.31
C ILE A 2 -2.41 -2.58 3.00
N TYR A 3 -3.66 -2.78 3.41
CA TYR A 3 -4.45 -1.75 4.07
C TYR A 3 -3.86 -1.27 5.41
N ALA A 4 -3.06 -2.07 6.12
CA ALA A 4 -2.36 -1.60 7.32
C ALA A 4 -1.25 -0.60 6.96
N ILE A 5 -0.49 -0.89 5.90
CA ILE A 5 0.55 0.01 5.37
C ILE A 5 -0.10 1.30 4.86
N LEU A 6 -1.19 1.20 4.09
CA LEU A 6 -1.91 2.37 3.60
C LEU A 6 -2.52 3.21 4.73
N LEU A 7 -3.01 2.58 5.79
CA LEU A 7 -3.56 3.29 6.94
C LEU A 7 -2.47 4.05 7.70
N TYR A 8 -1.26 3.50 7.79
CA TYR A 8 -0.12 4.19 8.39
C TYR A 8 0.21 5.51 7.69
N GLU A 9 0.14 5.51 6.36
CA GLU A 9 0.37 6.69 5.52
C GLU A 9 -0.90 7.57 5.38
N GLU A 10 -1.94 7.27 6.16
CA GLU A 10 -3.23 7.98 6.15
C GLU A 10 -3.91 8.01 4.77
N LEU A 11 -3.62 7.01 3.92
CA LEU A 11 -4.16 6.88 2.56
C LEU A 11 -5.53 6.17 2.56
N VAL A 12 -5.88 5.53 3.67
CA VAL A 12 -7.18 4.91 3.91
C VAL A 12 -7.65 5.22 5.32
N THR A 13 -8.96 5.07 5.56
CA THR A 13 -9.53 5.24 6.90
C THR A 13 -9.42 3.96 7.73
N GLU A 14 -9.47 4.09 9.05
CA GLU A 14 -9.52 2.95 9.97
C GLU A 14 -10.73 2.06 9.69
N ASN A 15 -11.90 2.65 9.39
CA ASN A 15 -13.09 1.88 8.99
C ASN A 15 -12.85 1.05 7.73
N GLU A 16 -12.14 1.59 6.75
CA GLU A 16 -11.84 0.84 5.52
C GLU A 16 -10.85 -0.29 5.80
N TYR A 17 -9.81 -0.03 6.61
CA TYR A 17 -8.87 -1.06 7.06
C TYR A 17 -9.58 -2.19 7.80
N ASN A 18 -10.37 -1.88 8.83
CA ASN A 18 -11.08 -2.86 9.65
C ASN A 18 -12.07 -3.68 8.81
N LYS A 19 -12.83 -3.03 7.91
CA LYS A 19 -13.73 -3.74 6.99
C LYS A 19 -12.99 -4.74 6.12
N ARG A 20 -11.83 -4.36 5.57
CA ARG A 20 -11.04 -5.25 4.70
C ARG A 20 -10.37 -6.36 5.48
N LEU A 21 -9.99 -6.11 6.73
CA LEU A 21 -9.45 -7.12 7.61
C LEU A 21 -10.52 -8.17 7.95
N ASP A 22 -11.72 -7.73 8.31
CA ASP A 22 -12.85 -8.62 8.63
C ASP A 22 -13.24 -9.48 7.42
N GLU A 23 -13.36 -8.88 6.23
CA GLU A 23 -13.61 -9.61 4.98
C GLU A 23 -12.53 -10.67 4.69
N LEU A 24 -11.26 -10.34 4.93
CA LEU A 24 -10.14 -11.25 4.70
C LEU A 24 -10.08 -12.36 5.74
N PHE A 25 -10.30 -12.04 7.01
CA PHE A 25 -10.33 -13.01 8.11
C PHE A 25 -11.45 -14.03 7.92
N LEU A 26 -12.67 -13.57 7.64
CA LEU A 26 -13.83 -14.45 7.44
C LEU A 26 -13.73 -15.35 6.20
N SER A 27 -12.93 -14.95 5.20
CA SER A 27 -12.71 -15.74 3.98
C SER A 27 -11.49 -16.66 4.05
N THR A 28 -10.64 -16.53 5.08
CA THR A 28 -9.43 -17.32 5.24
C THR A 28 -9.71 -18.60 6.05
N PRO A 29 -9.43 -19.80 5.51
CA PRO A 29 -9.60 -21.06 6.24
C PRO A 29 -8.71 -21.12 7.51
N GLU A 30 -9.19 -21.76 8.57
CA GLU A 30 -8.43 -21.93 9.83
C GLU A 30 -7.08 -22.67 9.66
N ASN A 31 -6.95 -23.46 8.60
CA ASN A 31 -5.74 -24.23 8.29
C ASN A 31 -4.77 -23.49 7.35
N ASP A 32 -5.07 -22.25 6.98
CA ASP A 32 -4.19 -21.39 6.20
C ASP A 32 -3.11 -20.76 7.12
N ASP A 33 -1.88 -20.65 6.63
CA ASP A 33 -0.77 -20.07 7.40
C ASP A 33 -1.06 -18.61 7.78
N LEU A 34 -1.83 -17.87 6.97
CA LEU A 34 -2.20 -16.48 7.20
C LEU A 34 -3.25 -16.32 8.32
N PHE A 35 -3.97 -17.39 8.70
CA PHE A 35 -5.10 -17.30 9.62
C PHE A 35 -4.72 -16.72 10.99
N ASN A 36 -3.59 -17.16 11.54
CA ASN A 36 -3.13 -16.69 12.86
C ASN A 36 -2.68 -15.23 12.84
N ASP A 37 -2.07 -14.78 11.73
CA ASP A 37 -1.70 -13.37 11.54
C ASP A 37 -2.95 -12.48 11.49
N LEU A 38 -3.99 -12.92 10.77
CA LEU A 38 -5.26 -12.19 10.69
C LEU A 38 -5.96 -12.15 12.04
N LEU A 39 -5.98 -13.27 12.78
CA LEU A 39 -6.55 -13.31 14.12
C LEU A 39 -5.84 -12.34 15.08
N TYR A 40 -4.51 -12.24 15.01
CA TYR A 40 -3.77 -11.25 15.79
C TYR A 40 -4.20 -9.82 15.43
N LEU A 41 -4.27 -9.52 14.13
CA LEU A 41 -4.60 -8.19 13.64
C LEU A 41 -6.04 -7.76 13.98
N GLU A 42 -6.99 -8.71 14.00
CA GLU A 42 -8.38 -8.46 14.41
C GLU A 42 -8.49 -8.07 15.89
N TRP A 43 -7.58 -8.57 16.74
CA TRP A 43 -7.58 -8.27 18.17
C TRP A 43 -6.74 -7.04 18.54
N GLU A 44 -5.80 -6.63 17.67
CA GLU A 44 -4.92 -5.50 17.92
C GLU A 44 -5.63 -4.17 17.66
N THR A 45 -5.83 -3.39 18.73
CA THR A 45 -6.50 -2.08 18.65
C THR A 45 -5.52 -0.92 18.47
N ASP A 46 -4.22 -1.15 18.70
CA ASP A 46 -3.17 -0.16 18.43
C ASP A 46 -2.65 -0.32 17.01
N ILE A 47 -3.05 0.59 16.12
CA ILE A 47 -2.65 0.54 14.71
C ILE A 47 -1.12 0.51 14.51
N LYS A 48 -0.36 1.17 15.39
CA LYS A 48 1.11 1.18 15.28
C LYS A 48 1.67 -0.21 15.55
N LYS A 49 1.10 -0.95 16.50
CA LYS A 49 1.48 -2.34 16.76
C LYS A 49 1.07 -3.26 15.63
N ALA A 50 -0.14 -3.08 15.07
CA ALA A 50 -0.60 -3.84 13.92
C ALA A 50 0.35 -3.68 12.72
N ILE A 51 0.84 -2.45 12.46
CA ILE A 51 1.80 -2.18 11.40
C ILE A 51 3.17 -2.81 11.67
N ILE A 52 3.68 -2.70 12.90
CA ILE A 52 4.93 -3.35 13.30
C ILE A 52 4.81 -4.87 13.10
N TYR A 53 3.68 -5.46 13.50
CA TYR A 53 3.40 -6.87 13.33
C TYR A 53 3.43 -7.26 11.85
N VAL A 54 2.66 -6.57 11.01
CA VAL A 54 2.62 -6.76 9.56
C VAL A 54 4.03 -6.74 8.95
N ARG A 55 4.86 -5.76 9.34
CA ARG A 55 6.22 -5.59 8.79
C ARG A 55 7.22 -6.65 9.25
N THR A 56 6.98 -7.32 10.38
CA THR A 56 7.98 -8.19 11.03
C THR A 56 7.60 -9.66 11.06
N HIS A 57 6.31 -9.99 10.98
CA HIS A 57 5.81 -11.36 11.13
C HIS A 57 5.26 -11.94 9.83
N ILE A 58 4.72 -11.11 8.92
CA ILE A 58 4.17 -11.64 7.68
C ILE A 58 5.29 -12.02 6.71
N ASP A 59 5.24 -13.26 6.22
CA ASP A 59 6.17 -13.75 5.22
C ASP A 59 5.83 -13.22 3.83
N TYR A 60 6.51 -12.15 3.43
CA TYR A 60 6.39 -11.56 2.10
C TYR A 60 7.07 -12.36 0.98
N ASN A 61 7.79 -13.44 1.28
CA ASN A 61 8.43 -14.26 0.24
C ASN A 61 7.41 -15.12 -0.52
N ASN A 62 6.29 -15.46 0.11
CA ASN A 62 5.20 -16.24 -0.48
C ASN A 62 4.04 -15.36 -0.98
N LEU A 63 4.26 -14.05 -1.07
CA LEU A 63 3.26 -13.11 -1.53
C LEU A 63 3.01 -13.24 -3.04
N ASP A 64 1.74 -13.32 -3.44
CA ASP A 64 1.34 -13.07 -4.83
C ASP A 64 1.57 -11.58 -5.14
N ILE A 65 2.73 -11.29 -5.71
CA ILE A 65 3.18 -9.93 -6.07
C ILE A 65 2.20 -9.27 -7.03
N ASP A 66 1.60 -10.05 -7.93
CA ASP A 66 0.71 -9.56 -8.98
C ASP A 66 -0.61 -9.08 -8.38
N LEU A 67 -1.21 -9.91 -7.51
CA LEU A 67 -2.40 -9.54 -6.75
C LEU A 67 -2.11 -8.37 -5.81
N PHE A 68 -0.97 -8.39 -5.11
CA PHE A 68 -0.56 -7.31 -4.22
C PHE A 68 -0.46 -5.98 -4.97
N GLY A 69 0.22 -5.98 -6.11
CA GLY A 69 0.40 -4.82 -6.95
C GLY A 69 -0.91 -4.29 -7.52
N LYS A 70 -1.80 -5.19 -7.98
CA LYS A 70 -3.16 -4.82 -8.43
C LYS A 70 -3.95 -4.08 -7.35
N VAL A 71 -3.98 -4.63 -6.15
CA VAL A 71 -4.69 -4.02 -5.01
C VAL A 71 -4.06 -2.67 -4.64
N LEU A 72 -2.74 -2.61 -4.52
CA LEU A 72 -2.03 -1.38 -4.15
C LEU A 72 -2.25 -0.27 -5.19
N MET A 73 -1.97 -0.54 -6.47
CA MET A 73 -2.06 0.47 -7.53
C MET A 73 -3.51 0.91 -7.75
N SER A 74 -4.48 0.00 -7.65
CA SER A 74 -5.89 0.37 -7.73
C SER A 74 -6.29 1.31 -6.59
N LYS A 75 -5.82 1.05 -5.36
CA LYS A 75 -6.19 1.90 -4.22
C LYS A 75 -5.49 3.24 -4.27
N LEU A 76 -4.20 3.27 -4.58
CA LEU A 76 -3.45 4.53 -4.78
C LEU A 76 -4.05 5.39 -5.89
N LYS A 77 -4.58 4.76 -6.95
CA LYS A 77 -5.26 5.46 -8.02
C LYS A 77 -6.51 6.19 -7.53
N GLU A 78 -7.33 5.53 -6.72
CA GLU A 78 -8.51 6.14 -6.12
C GLU A 78 -8.11 7.31 -5.21
N VAL A 79 -7.03 7.17 -4.43
CA VAL A 79 -6.52 8.26 -3.58
C VAL A 79 -6.01 9.44 -4.43
N TYR A 80 -5.24 9.15 -5.49
CA TYR A 80 -4.71 10.14 -6.41
C TYR A 80 -5.81 10.95 -7.11
N GLU A 81 -6.86 10.27 -7.60
CA GLU A 81 -7.99 10.91 -8.30
C GLU A 81 -8.85 11.80 -7.37
N ASN A 82 -8.82 11.55 -6.06
CA ASN A 82 -9.57 12.31 -5.06
C ASN A 82 -8.78 13.50 -4.46
N HIS A 83 -7.47 13.61 -4.71
CA HIS A 83 -6.67 14.74 -4.23
C HIS A 83 -6.66 15.88 -5.25
N LEU A 84 -6.75 17.12 -4.75
CA LEU A 84 -6.64 18.33 -5.57
C LEU A 84 -5.19 18.79 -5.76
N ASP A 85 -4.29 18.44 -4.83
CA ASP A 85 -2.87 18.81 -4.86
C ASP A 85 -1.97 17.58 -5.00
N ILE A 86 -1.19 17.55 -6.08
CA ILE A 86 -0.23 16.49 -6.37
C ILE A 86 0.89 16.41 -5.32
N ARG A 87 1.24 17.55 -4.69
CA ARG A 87 2.29 17.63 -3.67
C ARG A 87 1.89 16.92 -2.39
N GLU A 88 0.62 17.05 -1.99
CA GLU A 88 0.08 16.37 -0.82
C GLU A 88 0.13 14.85 -1.02
N PHE A 89 -0.33 14.37 -2.17
CA PHE A 89 -0.23 12.95 -2.53
C PHE A 89 1.24 12.47 -2.57
N ALA A 90 2.10 13.21 -3.28
CA ALA A 90 3.51 12.89 -3.46
C ALA A 90 4.28 12.76 -2.15
N SER A 91 4.00 13.66 -1.19
CA SER A 91 4.69 13.71 0.11
C SER A 91 4.64 12.39 0.92
N ARG A 92 3.70 11.49 0.58
CA ARG A 92 3.50 10.20 1.24
C ARG A 92 4.09 9.02 0.47
N MET A 93 4.40 9.18 -0.82
CA MET A 93 4.76 8.05 -1.70
C MET A 93 6.13 7.46 -1.37
N PHE A 94 7.10 8.31 -1.00
CA PHE A 94 8.40 7.84 -0.55
C PHE A 94 8.31 7.01 0.74
N HIS A 95 7.52 7.49 1.72
CA HIS A 95 7.29 6.77 2.98
C HIS A 95 6.53 5.46 2.76
N LEU A 96 5.54 5.47 1.87
CA LEU A 96 4.86 4.25 1.44
C LEU A 96 5.85 3.24 0.85
N TRP A 97 6.73 3.68 -0.06
CA TRP A 97 7.77 2.83 -0.65
C TRP A 97 8.72 2.26 0.41
N GLU A 98 9.22 3.10 1.32
CA GLU A 98 10.09 2.67 2.42
C GLU A 98 9.38 1.66 3.33
N GLY A 99 8.07 1.80 3.50
CA GLY A 99 7.22 0.89 4.26
C GLY A 99 6.87 -0.42 3.56
N LEU A 100 7.18 -0.58 2.26
CA LEU A 100 7.00 -1.83 1.54
C LEU A 100 8.03 -2.88 1.96
N PRO A 101 7.69 -4.17 1.83
CA PRO A 101 8.65 -5.26 1.91
C PRO A 101 9.85 -5.04 1.00
N GLY A 102 11.07 -5.28 1.50
CA GLY A 102 12.31 -5.01 0.75
C GLY A 102 12.42 -5.77 -0.58
N ASN A 103 11.80 -6.96 -0.69
CA ASN A 103 11.72 -7.71 -1.95
C ASN A 103 10.82 -7.03 -3.00
N LEU A 104 9.93 -6.12 -2.61
CA LEU A 104 9.06 -5.36 -3.51
C LEU A 104 9.64 -3.98 -3.89
N GLN A 105 10.51 -3.40 -3.06
CA GLN A 105 10.98 -2.01 -3.26
C GLN A 105 11.70 -1.76 -4.59
N ASN A 106 12.33 -2.78 -5.17
CA ASN A 106 13.15 -2.68 -6.38
C ASN A 106 12.49 -3.29 -7.63
N ILE A 107 11.18 -3.54 -7.60
CA ILE A 107 10.43 -4.06 -8.74
C ILE A 107 9.39 -3.05 -9.24
N GLU A 108 9.09 -3.09 -10.54
CA GLU A 108 8.03 -2.28 -11.12
C GLU A 108 6.64 -2.81 -10.70
N PRO A 109 5.64 -1.94 -10.47
CA PRO A 109 5.71 -0.47 -10.49
C PRO A 109 6.12 0.16 -9.16
N PHE A 110 6.39 -0.65 -8.12
CA PHE A 110 6.63 -0.19 -6.75
C PHE A 110 7.85 0.72 -6.63
N TRP A 111 8.93 0.46 -7.37
CA TRP A 111 10.14 1.28 -7.33
C TRP A 111 9.88 2.75 -7.70
N LYS A 112 8.92 3.03 -8.58
CA LYS A 112 8.55 4.40 -8.96
C LYS A 112 8.06 5.24 -7.80
N LEU A 113 7.50 4.64 -6.75
CA LEU A 113 7.07 5.36 -5.55
C LEU A 113 8.22 6.08 -4.84
N SER A 114 9.48 5.64 -5.06
CA SER A 114 10.67 6.24 -4.45
C SER A 114 11.15 7.54 -5.11
N TYR A 115 10.68 7.85 -6.33
CA TYR A 115 11.20 8.98 -7.12
C TYR A 115 10.15 9.68 -7.98
N ALA A 116 8.90 9.22 -8.00
CA ALA A 116 7.87 9.76 -8.89
C ALA A 116 7.61 11.26 -8.68
N ASP A 117 7.96 11.78 -7.51
CA ASP A 117 7.85 13.17 -7.09
C ASP A 117 9.13 14.01 -7.27
N ASP A 118 10.26 13.40 -7.67
CA ASP A 118 11.50 14.12 -7.95
C ASP A 118 11.29 15.37 -8.83
N PRO A 119 10.45 15.33 -9.91
CA PRO A 119 10.26 16.49 -10.76
C PRO A 119 9.60 17.69 -10.08
N LEU A 120 8.91 17.49 -8.95
CA LEU A 120 8.36 18.59 -8.15
C LEU A 120 9.45 19.51 -7.60
N SER A 121 10.68 19.02 -7.42
CA SER A 121 11.81 19.81 -6.91
C SER A 121 12.28 20.91 -7.87
N TRP A 122 12.04 20.76 -9.18
CA TRP A 122 12.24 21.81 -10.19
C TRP A 122 10.93 22.34 -10.79
N GLY A 123 9.80 22.04 -10.15
CA GLY A 123 8.48 22.59 -10.47
C GLY A 123 7.76 21.91 -11.63
N ASP A 124 8.19 20.71 -12.05
CA ASP A 124 7.57 19.98 -13.17
C ASP A 124 6.44 19.05 -12.69
N GLU A 125 5.27 19.65 -12.47
CA GLU A 125 4.06 18.93 -12.07
C GLU A 125 3.48 18.08 -13.20
N GLU A 126 3.73 18.43 -14.47
CA GLU A 126 3.27 17.68 -15.63
C GLU A 126 3.99 16.34 -15.73
N GLN A 127 5.32 16.35 -15.62
CA GLN A 127 6.13 15.13 -15.59
C GLN A 127 5.77 14.25 -14.38
N THR A 128 5.60 14.86 -13.20
CA THR A 128 5.16 14.15 -12.00
C THR A 128 3.80 13.46 -12.22
N SER A 129 2.82 14.19 -12.75
CA SER A 129 1.50 13.63 -13.06
C SER A 129 1.57 12.51 -14.09
N TYR A 130 2.41 12.65 -15.11
CA TYR A 130 2.64 11.62 -16.12
C TYR A 130 3.19 10.33 -15.49
N ILE A 131 4.20 10.43 -14.63
CA ILE A 131 4.80 9.27 -13.95
C ILE A 131 3.75 8.56 -13.09
N TYR A 132 3.01 9.29 -12.24
CA TYR A 132 1.97 8.68 -11.42
C TYR A 132 0.88 8.02 -12.24
N LYS A 133 0.35 8.68 -13.28
CA LYS A 133 -0.71 8.09 -14.13
C LYS A 133 -0.27 6.77 -14.77
N HIS A 134 0.98 6.70 -15.24
CA HIS A 134 1.54 5.48 -15.80
C HIS A 134 1.75 4.39 -14.75
N MET A 135 2.36 4.73 -13.61
CA MET A 135 2.58 3.80 -12.49
C MET A 135 1.26 3.21 -11.96
N LEU A 136 0.27 4.07 -11.70
CA LEU A 136 -1.04 3.71 -11.16
C LEU A 136 -1.91 2.90 -12.13
N SER A 137 -1.53 2.86 -13.41
CA SER A 137 -2.21 2.07 -14.44
C SER A 137 -1.43 0.83 -14.86
N TYR A 138 -0.32 0.50 -14.17
CA TYR A 138 0.59 -0.59 -14.56
C TYR A 138 -0.09 -1.96 -14.68
N TYR A 139 -0.98 -2.30 -13.74
CA TYR A 139 -1.70 -3.59 -13.73
C TYR A 139 -3.05 -3.55 -14.46
N ARG A 140 -3.35 -2.48 -15.22
CA ARG A 140 -4.53 -2.44 -16.08
C ARG A 140 -4.20 -3.15 -17.39
N ASP A 141 -4.69 -4.38 -17.51
CA ASP A 141 -4.99 -5.02 -18.79
C ASP A 141 -6.36 -4.57 -19.32
#